data_AF-A0A2V1BX11-F1
#
_entry.id   AF-A0A2V1BX11-F1
#
_cell.length_a   1.000
_cell.length_b   1.000
_cell.length_c   1.000
_cell.angle_alpha   90.00
_cell.angle_beta   90.00
_cell.angle_gamma   90.00
#
_symmetry.space_group_name_H-M   'P 1'
#
loop_
_entity.id
_entity.type
_entity.pdbx_description
1 polymer ?
#
loop_
_entity_poly.entity_id
_entity_poly.type
_entity_poly.pdbx_seq_one_letter_code
_entity_poly.pdbx_strand_id
1 'polypeptide(L)'
;MNGLEQMVNLKGGLYNLSAVLRRLILWYVFHFTSNQKYKHTDIPRTDLLYATSWQSTPRFPYIDFSHLPPLSTFLPSSSPNPILTFNNCLLHNLIQTGNGTLLPILQDAHELAHFLDVIPPQDTSYLNEASYPDRVYSIEHHTLELLAQNDIIMDDSPARIIAPLLHSLLLYTYTNLRLTPVGGQIRRTLVGRLRMSLEATELTVLNCSFAAELMWMLTLGGTAAMQGGEDRKWFREQLWWVLNRNSALEWNWEQMCRVLRGVLWLEREFLEGCQGFWIEALDLEWVADL
;
A
#
# COMPACT_ATOMS: atom_id res chain seq x y z
N MET A 1 -27.48 -4.70 -16.00
CA MET A 1 -27.13 -3.66 -15.02
C MET A 1 -28.09 -3.60 -13.83
N ASN A 2 -29.39 -3.88 -13.99
CA ASN A 2 -30.37 -3.82 -12.89
C ASN A 2 -30.01 -4.64 -11.64
N GLY A 3 -29.29 -5.77 -11.76
CA GLY A 3 -28.93 -6.60 -10.61
C GLY A 3 -27.94 -5.96 -9.63
N LEU A 4 -26.92 -5.23 -10.13
CA LEU A 4 -25.95 -4.55 -9.25
C LEU A 4 -26.59 -3.36 -8.56
N GLU A 5 -27.36 -2.57 -9.30
CA GLU A 5 -28.13 -1.45 -8.76
C GLU A 5 -29.16 -1.93 -7.73
N GLN A 6 -29.88 -3.02 -8.00
CA GLN A 6 -30.78 -3.66 -7.03
C GLN A 6 -30.02 -4.16 -5.80
N MET A 7 -28.83 -4.75 -5.94
CA MET A 7 -28.01 -5.18 -4.80
C MET A 7 -27.56 -3.99 -3.94
N VAL A 8 -27.12 -2.90 -4.56
CA VAL A 8 -26.76 -1.65 -3.87
C VAL A 8 -27.98 -1.08 -3.14
N ASN A 9 -29.13 -1.01 -3.81
CA ASN A 9 -30.37 -0.51 -3.24
C ASN A 9 -30.91 -1.39 -2.10
N LEU A 10 -30.81 -2.73 -2.22
CA LEU A 10 -31.18 -3.68 -1.18
C LEU A 10 -30.29 -3.59 0.06
N LYS A 11 -29.04 -3.16 -0.10
CA LYS A 11 -28.14 -2.84 1.02
C LYS A 11 -28.39 -1.46 1.60
N GLY A 12 -29.34 -0.68 1.08
CA GLY A 12 -29.67 0.68 1.51
C GLY A 12 -28.80 1.76 0.88
N GLY A 13 -28.26 1.50 -0.30
CA GLY A 13 -27.46 2.44 -1.08
C GLY A 13 -25.95 2.22 -0.94
N LEU A 14 -25.18 2.97 -1.75
CA LEU A 14 -23.72 2.86 -1.81
C LEU A 14 -23.05 3.08 -0.44
N TYR A 15 -23.67 3.92 0.38
CA TYR A 15 -23.22 4.33 1.72
C TYR A 15 -23.28 3.22 2.78
N ASN A 16 -23.99 2.13 2.51
CA ASN A 16 -24.08 0.98 3.42
C ASN A 16 -23.22 -0.21 2.96
N LEU A 17 -22.50 -0.06 1.86
CA LEU A 17 -21.55 -1.06 1.40
C LEU A 17 -20.22 -0.91 2.15
N SER A 18 -19.55 -2.04 2.37
CA SER A 18 -18.19 -2.05 2.91
C SER A 18 -17.26 -1.18 2.05
N ALA A 19 -16.21 -0.61 2.66
CA ALA A 19 -15.27 0.26 1.96
C ALA A 19 -14.71 -0.40 0.68
N VAL A 20 -14.45 -1.70 0.73
CA VAL A 20 -14.05 -2.56 -0.40
C VAL A 20 -15.07 -2.50 -1.56
N LEU A 21 -16.33 -2.81 -1.29
CA LEU A 21 -17.38 -2.82 -2.31
C LEU A 21 -17.64 -1.42 -2.86
N ARG A 22 -17.54 -0.40 -2.02
CA ARG A 22 -17.68 0.99 -2.43
C ARG A 22 -16.57 1.39 -3.40
N ARG A 23 -15.30 1.16 -3.06
CA ARG A 23 -14.17 1.46 -3.94
C ARG A 23 -14.26 0.68 -5.26
N LEU A 24 -14.64 -0.60 -5.22
CA LEU A 24 -14.91 -1.40 -6.43
C LEU A 24 -16.01 -0.78 -7.32
N ILE A 25 -17.12 -0.34 -6.74
CA ILE A 25 -18.22 0.26 -7.50
C ILE A 25 -17.85 1.65 -8.01
N LEU A 26 -17.04 2.43 -7.29
CA LEU A 26 -16.59 3.73 -7.80
C LEU A 26 -15.65 3.60 -8.99
N TRP A 27 -14.76 2.62 -8.95
CA TRP A 27 -13.95 2.26 -10.11
C TRP A 27 -14.83 1.85 -11.29
N TYR A 28 -15.90 1.08 -11.04
CA TYR A 28 -16.89 0.69 -12.04
C TYR A 28 -17.67 1.89 -12.64
N VAL A 29 -18.17 2.79 -11.79
CA VAL A 29 -18.99 3.94 -12.19
C VAL A 29 -18.16 4.99 -12.91
N PHE A 30 -16.93 5.27 -12.47
CA PHE A 30 -16.03 6.23 -13.11
C PHE A 30 -15.75 5.85 -14.57
N HIS A 31 -15.47 4.57 -14.84
CA HIS A 31 -15.25 4.08 -16.20
C HIS A 31 -16.50 4.17 -17.07
N PHE A 32 -17.71 3.99 -16.50
CA PHE A 32 -18.95 4.04 -17.27
C PHE A 32 -19.41 5.48 -17.57
N THR A 33 -19.29 6.41 -16.61
CA THR A 33 -19.75 7.80 -16.77
C THR A 33 -18.78 8.67 -17.58
N SER A 34 -17.48 8.42 -17.48
CA SER A 34 -16.45 9.04 -18.34
C SER A 34 -16.75 8.81 -19.83
N ASN A 35 -17.20 7.59 -20.18
CA ASN A 35 -17.49 7.20 -21.56
C ASN A 35 -18.67 7.91 -22.23
N GLN A 36 -19.56 8.60 -21.48
CA GLN A 36 -20.66 9.34 -22.11
C GLN A 36 -20.25 10.72 -22.62
N LYS A 37 -19.16 11.31 -22.09
CA LYS A 37 -18.68 12.63 -22.52
C LYS A 37 -17.60 12.56 -23.61
N TYR A 38 -16.91 11.42 -23.75
CA TYR A 38 -15.89 11.20 -24.77
C TYR A 38 -16.45 10.36 -25.93
N LYS A 39 -16.50 10.94 -27.13
CA LYS A 39 -17.00 10.28 -28.35
C LYS A 39 -16.14 9.04 -28.70
N HIS A 40 -16.67 7.86 -28.42
CA HIS A 40 -16.65 6.61 -29.20
C HIS A 40 -15.37 6.02 -29.84
N THR A 41 -14.16 6.55 -29.66
CA THR A 41 -12.93 5.86 -30.10
C THR A 41 -12.03 5.35 -28.98
N ASP A 42 -12.27 5.74 -27.73
CA ASP A 42 -11.47 5.27 -26.59
C ASP A 42 -12.22 4.15 -25.87
N ILE A 43 -11.87 2.91 -26.24
CA ILE A 43 -12.24 1.72 -25.47
C ILE A 43 -11.80 1.99 -24.02
N PRO A 44 -12.67 1.78 -23.00
CA PRO A 44 -12.26 1.88 -21.61
C PRO A 44 -11.24 0.79 -21.35
N ARG A 45 -9.98 1.13 -21.53
CA ARG A 45 -8.89 0.27 -21.13
C ARG A 45 -8.93 0.27 -19.61
N THR A 46 -8.85 -0.89 -19.03
CA THR A 46 -8.97 -1.10 -17.58
C THR A 46 -7.64 -1.66 -17.07
N ASP A 47 -7.37 -1.55 -15.77
CA ASP A 47 -6.17 -2.19 -15.20
C ASP A 47 -6.19 -3.72 -15.40
N LEU A 48 -5.08 -4.41 -15.15
CA LEU A 48 -4.97 -5.85 -15.42
C LEU A 48 -6.00 -6.70 -14.66
N LEU A 49 -6.30 -6.36 -13.41
CA LEU A 49 -7.28 -7.07 -12.58
C LEU A 49 -8.70 -6.93 -13.15
N TYR A 50 -9.03 -5.73 -13.61
CA TYR A 50 -10.30 -5.45 -14.21
C TYR A 50 -10.37 -6.00 -15.64
N ALA A 51 -9.31 -5.90 -16.41
CA ALA A 51 -9.18 -6.54 -17.73
C ALA A 51 -9.43 -8.04 -17.66
N THR A 52 -8.89 -8.69 -16.63
CA THR A 52 -9.10 -10.12 -16.37
C THR A 52 -10.54 -10.42 -15.98
N SER A 53 -11.15 -9.63 -15.09
CA SER A 53 -12.55 -9.86 -14.68
C SER A 53 -13.58 -9.49 -15.77
N TRP A 54 -13.22 -8.60 -16.69
CA TRP A 54 -14.09 -8.10 -17.76
C TRP A 54 -13.80 -8.69 -19.13
N GLN A 55 -12.81 -9.57 -19.23
CA GLN A 55 -12.31 -10.09 -20.51
C GLN A 55 -12.01 -8.95 -21.50
N SER A 56 -11.59 -7.79 -21.00
CA SER A 56 -11.20 -6.63 -21.82
C SER A 56 -9.69 -6.60 -21.98
N THR A 57 -9.20 -5.84 -22.96
CA THR A 57 -7.77 -5.62 -23.12
C THR A 57 -7.25 -4.72 -21.99
N PRO A 58 -6.15 -5.09 -21.31
CA PRO A 58 -5.54 -4.25 -20.29
C PRO A 58 -5.10 -2.90 -20.88
N ARG A 59 -4.96 -1.89 -20.02
CA ARG A 59 -4.31 -0.60 -20.34
C ARG A 59 -2.88 -0.82 -20.81
N PHE A 60 -2.73 -1.05 -22.11
CA PHE A 60 -1.44 -1.09 -22.78
C PHE A 60 -1.46 -0.25 -24.06
N PRO A 61 -0.44 0.59 -24.33
CA PRO A 61 0.70 0.89 -23.44
C PRO A 61 0.28 1.65 -22.16
N TYR A 62 1.21 1.80 -21.22
CA TYR A 62 1.05 2.71 -20.07
C TYR A 62 0.61 4.10 -20.54
N ILE A 63 -0.31 4.70 -19.81
CA ILE A 63 -0.78 6.07 -20.05
C ILE A 63 -0.21 6.91 -18.91
N ASP A 64 0.58 7.92 -19.28
CA ASP A 64 1.14 8.86 -18.31
C ASP A 64 0.05 9.84 -17.83
N PHE A 65 0.00 10.04 -16.52
CA PHE A 65 -0.92 10.92 -15.82
C PHE A 65 -0.25 12.16 -15.23
N SER A 66 0.92 12.54 -15.75
CA SER A 66 1.68 13.73 -15.35
C SER A 66 0.90 15.05 -15.40
N HIS A 67 -0.23 15.09 -16.11
CA HIS A 67 -1.11 16.26 -16.21
C HIS A 67 -2.15 16.37 -15.07
N LEU A 68 -2.24 15.36 -14.19
CA LEU A 68 -3.20 15.40 -13.08
C LEU A 68 -2.82 16.52 -12.08
N PRO A 69 -3.80 17.29 -11.58
CA PRO A 69 -3.52 18.31 -10.56
C PRO A 69 -3.00 17.67 -9.26
N PRO A 70 -2.23 18.37 -8.42
CA PRO A 70 -1.78 17.85 -7.13
C PRO A 70 -2.96 17.41 -6.24
N LEU A 71 -2.81 16.37 -5.42
CA LEU A 71 -3.89 15.92 -4.53
C LEU A 71 -4.32 16.99 -3.52
N SER A 72 -3.40 17.89 -3.16
CA SER A 72 -3.66 19.03 -2.28
C SER A 72 -4.74 19.98 -2.80
N THR A 73 -5.03 20.02 -4.11
CA THR A 73 -6.11 20.86 -4.66
C THR A 73 -7.50 20.34 -4.30
N PHE A 74 -7.61 19.08 -3.90
CA PHE A 74 -8.86 18.43 -3.51
C PHE A 74 -9.02 18.33 -1.99
N LEU A 75 -8.03 18.78 -1.21
CA LEU A 75 -8.09 18.77 0.24
C LEU A 75 -8.69 20.07 0.79
N PRO A 76 -9.39 20.02 1.93
CA PRO A 76 -9.76 21.22 2.67
C PRO A 76 -8.54 22.08 2.98
N SER A 77 -8.68 23.41 2.93
CA SER A 77 -7.58 24.35 3.21
C SER A 77 -7.01 24.26 4.63
N SER A 78 -7.73 23.61 5.55
CA SER A 78 -7.29 23.33 6.92
C SER A 78 -6.48 22.05 7.07
N SER A 79 -6.35 21.24 6.01
CA SER A 79 -5.64 19.96 6.09
C SER A 79 -4.13 20.18 6.17
N PRO A 80 -3.42 19.45 7.03
CA PRO A 80 -1.97 19.53 7.10
C PRO A 80 -1.38 19.06 5.76
N ASN A 81 -0.26 19.67 5.33
CA ASN A 81 0.44 19.21 4.14
C ASN A 81 1.04 17.81 4.39
N PRO A 82 0.73 16.82 3.55
CA PRO A 82 1.30 15.48 3.66
C PRO A 82 2.72 15.46 3.10
N ILE A 83 3.68 15.97 3.87
CA ILE A 83 5.10 15.86 3.52
C ILE A 83 5.63 14.58 4.13
N LEU A 84 6.00 13.62 3.28
CA LEU A 84 6.72 12.44 3.72
C LEU A 84 8.14 12.82 4.12
N THR A 85 8.50 12.58 5.39
CA THR A 85 9.87 12.78 5.87
C THR A 85 10.66 11.51 5.66
N PHE A 86 11.54 11.50 4.66
CA PHE A 86 12.41 10.36 4.43
C PHE A 86 13.58 10.32 5.42
N ASN A 87 13.95 9.13 5.85
CA ASN A 87 15.19 8.90 6.58
C ASN A 87 16.39 9.31 5.70
N ASN A 88 17.34 10.08 6.26
CA ASN A 88 18.56 10.49 5.54
C ASN A 88 19.35 9.29 5.00
N CYS A 89 19.36 8.16 5.73
CA CYS A 89 19.99 6.93 5.27
C CYS A 89 19.29 6.38 4.02
N LEU A 90 17.95 6.42 3.99
CA LEU A 90 17.16 5.99 2.84
C LEU A 90 17.41 6.89 1.64
N LEU A 91 17.37 8.21 1.81
CA LEU A 91 17.69 9.17 0.76
C LEU A 91 19.08 8.93 0.17
N HIS A 92 20.08 8.77 1.03
CA HIS A 92 21.45 8.49 0.60
C HIS A 92 21.56 7.16 -0.16
N ASN A 93 20.94 6.10 0.35
CA ASN A 93 20.93 4.79 -0.32
C ASN A 93 20.26 4.85 -1.71
N LEU A 94 19.15 5.58 -1.84
CA LEU A 94 18.44 5.76 -3.11
C LEU A 94 19.26 6.53 -4.15
N ILE A 95 19.97 7.57 -3.70
CA ILE A 95 20.88 8.33 -4.57
C ILE A 95 22.06 7.45 -5.01
N GLN A 96 22.66 6.71 -4.07
CA GLN A 96 23.82 5.86 -4.36
C GLN A 96 23.50 4.70 -5.31
N THR A 97 22.33 4.10 -5.17
CA THR A 97 21.91 2.94 -5.99
C THR A 97 21.26 3.36 -7.32
N GLY A 98 21.10 4.67 -7.58
CA GLY A 98 20.42 5.17 -8.77
C GLY A 98 18.89 4.96 -8.76
N ASN A 99 18.32 4.53 -7.63
CA ASN A 99 16.87 4.31 -7.45
C ASN A 99 16.13 5.58 -7.00
N GLY A 100 16.58 6.77 -7.42
CA GLY A 100 15.95 8.04 -7.06
C GLY A 100 14.48 8.18 -7.50
N THR A 101 14.07 7.39 -8.50
CA THR A 101 12.69 7.25 -8.97
C THR A 101 11.74 6.64 -7.94
N LEU A 102 12.24 5.96 -6.91
CA LEU A 102 11.39 5.43 -5.84
C LEU A 102 10.81 6.53 -4.94
N LEU A 103 11.55 7.64 -4.76
CA LEU A 103 11.09 8.76 -3.92
C LEU A 103 9.75 9.35 -4.37
N PRO A 104 9.55 9.75 -5.65
CA PRO A 104 8.26 10.26 -6.08
C PRO A 104 7.15 9.21 -5.94
N ILE A 105 7.42 7.92 -6.13
CA ILE A 105 6.39 6.87 -5.98
C ILE A 105 5.95 6.75 -4.51
N LEU A 106 6.90 6.79 -3.57
CA LEU A 106 6.60 6.78 -2.13
C LEU A 106 5.83 8.05 -1.72
N GLN A 107 6.23 9.22 -2.25
CA GLN A 107 5.53 10.47 -2.02
C GLN A 107 4.09 10.41 -2.55
N ASP A 108 3.88 9.95 -3.79
CA ASP A 108 2.55 9.80 -4.39
C ASP A 108 1.66 8.86 -3.57
N ALA A 109 2.21 7.73 -3.10
CA ALA A 109 1.50 6.79 -2.24
C ALA A 109 1.14 7.40 -0.88
N HIS A 110 2.01 8.22 -0.31
CA HIS A 110 1.78 8.93 0.94
C HIS A 110 0.68 9.99 0.79
N GLU A 111 0.75 10.82 -0.25
CA GLU A 111 -0.27 11.85 -0.54
C GLU A 111 -1.63 11.20 -0.76
N LEU A 112 -1.66 10.07 -1.48
CA LEU A 112 -2.89 9.34 -1.73
C LEU A 112 -3.48 8.72 -0.46
N ALA A 113 -2.62 8.18 0.43
CA ALA A 113 -3.05 7.68 1.73
C ALA A 113 -3.65 8.81 2.59
N HIS A 114 -2.95 9.95 2.67
CA HIS A 114 -3.43 11.12 3.40
C HIS A 114 -4.77 11.63 2.86
N PHE A 115 -4.90 11.70 1.52
CA PHE A 115 -6.14 12.09 0.86
C PHE A 115 -7.33 11.19 1.25
N LEU A 116 -7.11 9.88 1.35
CA LEU A 116 -8.13 8.92 1.80
C LEU A 116 -8.49 9.07 3.28
N ASP A 117 -7.53 9.44 4.14
CA ASP A 117 -7.77 9.67 5.57
C ASP A 117 -8.55 10.96 5.84
N VAL A 118 -8.30 12.01 5.06
CA VAL A 118 -8.98 13.31 5.19
C VAL A 118 -10.41 13.25 4.63
N ILE A 119 -10.62 12.57 3.51
CA ILE A 119 -11.92 12.56 2.86
C ILE A 119 -12.90 11.66 3.62
N PRO A 120 -14.16 12.11 3.84
CA PRO A 120 -15.19 11.28 4.42
C PRO A 120 -15.38 10.00 3.58
N PRO A 121 -15.42 8.80 4.17
CA PRO A 121 -15.55 7.56 3.39
C PRO A 121 -16.88 7.45 2.64
N GLN A 122 -17.83 8.32 2.96
CA GLN A 122 -19.11 8.46 2.28
C GLN A 122 -19.02 9.30 1.01
N ASP A 123 -18.04 10.20 0.91
CA ASP A 123 -17.96 11.12 -0.21
C ASP A 123 -17.11 10.56 -1.34
N THR A 124 -17.81 9.97 -2.28
CA THR A 124 -17.22 9.31 -3.43
C THR A 124 -16.97 10.24 -4.62
N SER A 125 -17.52 11.45 -4.57
CA SER A 125 -17.38 12.44 -5.63
C SER A 125 -15.92 12.92 -5.75
N TYR A 126 -15.29 13.22 -4.61
CA TYR A 126 -13.87 13.60 -4.55
C TYR A 126 -12.93 12.54 -5.11
N LEU A 127 -13.24 11.24 -4.93
CA LEU A 127 -12.40 10.17 -5.47
C LEU A 127 -12.37 10.20 -7.00
N ASN A 128 -13.51 10.50 -7.63
CA ASN A 128 -13.60 10.62 -9.08
C ASN A 128 -12.95 11.90 -9.59
N GLU A 129 -13.18 13.03 -8.92
CA GLU A 129 -12.59 14.33 -9.28
C GLU A 129 -11.06 14.30 -9.18
N ALA A 130 -10.53 13.62 -8.17
CA ALA A 130 -9.09 13.44 -7.99
C ALA A 130 -8.47 12.41 -8.94
N SER A 131 -9.27 11.75 -9.80
CA SER A 131 -8.84 10.64 -10.66
C SER A 131 -8.14 9.54 -9.85
N TYR A 132 -8.72 9.19 -8.70
CA TYR A 132 -8.16 8.23 -7.74
C TYR A 132 -7.69 6.92 -8.40
N PRO A 133 -8.47 6.26 -9.29
CA PRO A 133 -8.04 5.02 -9.92
C PRO A 133 -6.75 5.16 -10.74
N ASP A 134 -6.60 6.27 -11.45
CA ASP A 134 -5.45 6.52 -12.31
C ASP A 134 -4.17 6.74 -11.49
N ARG A 135 -4.28 7.38 -10.32
CA ARG A 135 -3.15 7.54 -9.39
C ARG A 135 -2.69 6.22 -8.78
N VAL A 136 -3.63 5.40 -8.33
CA VAL A 136 -3.32 4.04 -7.82
C VAL A 136 -2.63 3.22 -8.92
N TYR A 137 -3.15 3.29 -10.15
CA TYR A 137 -2.55 2.61 -11.28
C TYR A 137 -1.14 3.11 -11.59
N SER A 138 -0.90 4.43 -11.50
CA SER A 138 0.44 5.02 -11.68
C SER A 138 1.43 4.50 -10.64
N ILE A 139 1.07 4.51 -9.35
CA ILE A 139 1.90 3.97 -8.26
C ILE A 139 2.22 2.50 -8.51
N GLU A 140 1.21 1.69 -8.82
CA GLU A 140 1.39 0.26 -9.09
C GLU A 140 2.31 0.02 -10.28
N HIS A 141 2.08 0.72 -11.39
CA HIS A 141 2.87 0.57 -12.61
C HIS A 141 4.35 0.87 -12.37
N HIS A 142 4.65 2.04 -11.80
CA HIS A 142 6.04 2.43 -11.53
C HIS A 142 6.71 1.52 -10.50
N THR A 143 5.95 1.02 -9.51
CA THR A 143 6.47 0.03 -8.54
C THR A 143 6.87 -1.27 -9.25
N LEU A 144 6.01 -1.78 -10.14
CA LEU A 144 6.28 -3.00 -10.91
C LEU A 144 7.43 -2.82 -11.91
N GLU A 145 7.53 -1.66 -12.54
CA GLU A 145 8.63 -1.31 -13.43
C GLU A 145 9.96 -1.29 -12.67
N LEU A 146 10.02 -0.66 -11.50
CA LEU A 146 11.23 -0.68 -10.66
C LEU A 146 11.56 -2.07 -10.14
N LEU A 147 10.57 -2.88 -9.77
CA LEU A 147 10.82 -4.28 -9.40
C LEU A 147 11.45 -5.06 -10.56
N ALA A 148 10.91 -4.91 -11.77
CA ALA A 148 11.44 -5.58 -12.96
C ALA A 148 12.86 -5.12 -13.31
N GLN A 149 13.19 -3.84 -13.10
CA GLN A 149 14.53 -3.30 -13.30
C GLN A 149 15.51 -3.81 -12.23
N ASN A 150 15.09 -3.89 -10.96
CA ASN A 150 15.92 -4.33 -9.85
C ASN A 150 16.14 -5.85 -9.83
N ASP A 151 15.19 -6.65 -10.34
CA ASP A 151 15.38 -8.11 -10.53
C ASP A 151 16.55 -8.43 -11.47
N ILE A 152 16.91 -7.49 -12.36
CA ILE A 152 18.01 -7.64 -13.33
C ILE A 152 19.36 -7.22 -12.72
N ILE A 153 19.35 -6.32 -11.73
CA ILE A 153 20.56 -5.76 -11.12
C ILE A 153 20.84 -6.51 -9.81
N MET A 154 21.69 -7.53 -9.88
CA MET A 154 22.24 -8.16 -8.68
C MET A 154 23.21 -7.19 -8.00
N ASP A 155 22.71 -6.35 -7.10
CA ASP A 155 23.56 -5.46 -6.30
C ASP A 155 24.14 -6.25 -5.11
N ASP A 156 25.47 -6.33 -5.03
CA ASP A 156 26.22 -6.94 -3.92
C ASP A 156 26.24 -6.06 -2.65
N SER A 157 25.56 -4.91 -2.67
CA SER A 157 25.37 -4.08 -1.49
C SER A 157 24.69 -4.85 -0.34
N PRO A 158 25.22 -4.79 0.89
CA PRO A 158 24.64 -5.45 2.06
C PRO A 158 23.29 -4.84 2.50
N ALA A 159 22.98 -3.61 2.07
CA ALA A 159 21.77 -2.87 2.46
C ALA A 159 20.71 -2.90 1.34
N ARG A 160 20.21 -4.09 1.02
CA ARG A 160 19.18 -4.33 -0.03
C ARG A 160 17.77 -3.91 0.42
N ILE A 161 17.58 -2.65 0.81
CA ILE A 161 16.25 -2.16 1.24
C ILE A 161 15.26 -1.98 0.08
N ILE A 162 15.75 -1.76 -1.14
CA ILE A 162 14.93 -1.39 -2.29
C ILE A 162 13.88 -2.46 -2.62
N ALA A 163 14.28 -3.72 -2.78
CA ALA A 163 13.37 -4.80 -3.15
C ALA A 163 12.30 -5.07 -2.06
N PRO A 164 12.64 -5.20 -0.76
CA PRO A 164 11.65 -5.28 0.31
C PRO A 164 10.68 -4.10 0.30
N LEU A 165 11.19 -2.87 0.14
CA LEU A 165 10.38 -1.66 0.17
C LEU A 165 9.40 -1.61 -1.01
N LEU A 166 9.82 -2.00 -2.20
CA LEU A 166 8.96 -2.12 -3.39
C LEU A 166 7.90 -3.23 -3.22
N HIS A 167 8.26 -4.39 -2.67
CA HIS A 167 7.29 -5.46 -2.38
C HIS A 167 6.26 -5.04 -1.34
N SER A 168 6.69 -4.31 -0.30
CA SER A 168 5.77 -3.72 0.68
C SER A 168 4.88 -2.66 0.06
N LEU A 169 5.41 -1.78 -0.80
CA LEU A 169 4.60 -0.78 -1.50
C LEU A 169 3.55 -1.43 -2.41
N LEU A 170 3.92 -2.50 -3.11
CA LEU A 170 2.98 -3.28 -3.92
C LEU A 170 1.90 -3.92 -3.04
N LEU A 171 2.29 -4.57 -1.94
CA LEU A 171 1.33 -5.14 -0.98
C LEU A 171 0.38 -4.07 -0.43
N TYR A 172 0.92 -2.92 0.00
CA TYR A 172 0.18 -1.76 0.50
C TYR A 172 -0.81 -1.23 -0.53
N THR A 173 -0.40 -1.14 -1.80
CA THR A 173 -1.27 -0.71 -2.89
C THR A 173 -2.48 -1.62 -3.03
N TYR A 174 -2.29 -2.93 -2.93
CA TYR A 174 -3.37 -3.90 -3.05
C TYR A 174 -4.26 -4.00 -1.81
N THR A 175 -3.67 -3.92 -0.62
CA THR A 175 -4.41 -4.09 0.64
C THR A 175 -5.07 -2.81 1.12
N ASN A 176 -4.42 -1.64 0.95
CA ASN A 176 -4.82 -0.41 1.62
C ASN A 176 -5.35 0.64 0.64
N LEU A 177 -4.68 0.84 -0.50
CA LEU A 177 -5.14 1.80 -1.51
C LEU A 177 -6.32 1.20 -2.29
N ARG A 178 -6.12 0.07 -2.97
CA ARG A 178 -7.18 -0.57 -3.74
C ARG A 178 -8.32 -1.10 -2.87
N LEU A 179 -8.04 -1.46 -1.61
CA LEU A 179 -8.89 -2.32 -0.78
C LEU A 179 -9.43 -3.50 -1.60
N THR A 180 -8.63 -4.03 -2.52
CA THR A 180 -9.11 -5.14 -3.33
C THR A 180 -9.46 -6.28 -2.38
N PRO A 181 -10.59 -6.98 -2.57
CA PRO A 181 -10.77 -8.30 -2.01
C PRO A 181 -9.85 -9.21 -2.85
N VAL A 182 -8.54 -8.95 -2.82
CA VAL A 182 -7.55 -9.81 -3.43
C VAL A 182 -7.80 -11.15 -2.81
N GLY A 183 -8.18 -12.10 -3.68
CA GLY A 183 -8.38 -13.48 -3.28
C GLY A 183 -7.16 -13.94 -2.51
N GLY A 184 -7.36 -14.91 -1.62
CA GLY A 184 -6.29 -15.39 -0.72
C GLY A 184 -4.99 -15.72 -1.45
N GLN A 185 -5.03 -16.12 -2.73
CA GLN A 185 -3.83 -16.42 -3.50
C GLN A 185 -2.95 -15.20 -3.81
N ILE A 186 -3.48 -14.12 -4.38
CA ILE A 186 -2.67 -12.94 -4.75
C ILE A 186 -2.01 -12.35 -3.50
N ARG A 187 -2.79 -12.21 -2.43
CA ARG A 187 -2.29 -11.70 -1.15
C ARG A 187 -1.20 -12.60 -0.58
N ARG A 188 -1.41 -13.92 -0.55
CA ARG A 188 -0.39 -14.89 -0.11
C ARG A 188 0.89 -14.78 -0.95
N THR A 189 0.76 -14.64 -2.27
CA THR A 189 1.94 -14.47 -3.14
C THR A 189 2.70 -13.17 -2.85
N LEU A 190 2.00 -12.05 -2.64
CA LEU A 190 2.64 -10.77 -2.30
C LEU A 190 3.32 -10.82 -0.92
N VAL A 191 2.65 -11.39 0.09
CA VAL A 191 3.20 -11.60 1.43
C VAL A 191 4.45 -12.50 1.38
N GLY A 192 4.38 -13.62 0.66
CA GLY A 192 5.52 -14.52 0.49
C GLY A 192 6.69 -13.87 -0.23
N ARG A 193 6.45 -13.04 -1.26
CA ARG A 193 7.49 -12.26 -1.94
C ARG A 193 8.17 -11.26 -1.00
N LEU A 194 7.39 -10.53 -0.21
CA LEU A 194 7.94 -9.63 0.80
C LEU A 194 8.81 -10.38 1.81
N ARG A 195 8.31 -11.50 2.34
CA ARG A 195 9.08 -12.34 3.26
C ARG A 195 10.39 -12.81 2.65
N MET A 196 10.36 -13.43 1.47
CA MET A 196 11.59 -13.90 0.80
C MET A 196 12.59 -12.77 0.56
N SER A 197 12.10 -11.58 0.20
CA SER A 197 12.96 -10.41 0.00
C SER A 197 13.61 -9.92 1.29
N LEU A 198 12.90 -9.98 2.41
CA LEU A 198 13.43 -9.63 3.73
C LEU A 198 14.41 -10.70 4.24
N GLU A 199 14.12 -11.99 4.03
CA GLU A 199 15.02 -13.10 4.36
C GLU A 199 16.34 -13.05 3.55
N ALA A 200 16.28 -12.54 2.33
CA ALA A 200 17.45 -12.31 1.48
C ALA A 200 18.28 -11.07 1.90
N THR A 201 17.84 -10.33 2.91
CA THR A 201 18.49 -9.10 3.39
C THR A 201 18.96 -9.25 4.84
N GLU A 202 20.05 -8.59 5.22
CA GLU A 202 20.51 -8.60 6.61
C GLU A 202 19.63 -7.69 7.49
N LEU A 203 18.68 -8.28 8.21
CA LEU A 203 17.73 -7.54 9.07
C LEU A 203 18.41 -6.67 10.14
N THR A 204 19.62 -7.04 10.60
CA THR A 204 20.40 -6.21 11.54
C THR A 204 20.81 -4.89 10.91
N VAL A 205 21.30 -4.92 9.66
CA VAL A 205 21.68 -3.71 8.92
C VAL A 205 20.45 -2.85 8.64
N LEU A 206 19.32 -3.48 8.29
CA LEU A 206 18.06 -2.76 8.09
C LEU A 206 17.57 -2.12 9.39
N ASN A 207 17.60 -2.82 10.51
CA ASN A 207 17.17 -2.27 11.79
C ASN A 207 18.05 -1.08 12.24
N CYS A 208 19.35 -1.11 11.96
CA CYS A 208 20.24 0.01 12.30
C CYS A 208 20.05 1.23 11.39
N SER A 209 19.79 1.03 10.10
CA SER A 209 19.80 2.11 9.10
C SER A 209 18.40 2.60 8.71
N PHE A 210 17.41 1.73 8.81
CA PHE A 210 16.05 1.89 8.26
C PHE A 210 14.99 1.29 9.20
N ALA A 211 15.12 1.53 10.51
CA ALA A 211 14.22 0.94 11.52
C ALA A 211 12.74 1.21 11.22
N ALA A 212 12.41 2.45 10.84
CA ALA A 212 11.04 2.86 10.58
C ALA A 212 10.44 2.11 9.39
N GLU A 213 11.18 2.04 8.29
CA GLU A 213 10.79 1.32 7.09
C GLU A 213 10.68 -0.18 7.39
N LEU A 214 11.64 -0.78 8.09
CA LEU A 214 11.58 -2.19 8.48
C LEU A 214 10.35 -2.49 9.34
N MET A 215 10.07 -1.68 10.35
CA MET A 215 8.88 -1.84 11.22
C MET A 215 7.58 -1.74 10.42
N TRP A 216 7.53 -0.80 9.46
CA TRP A 216 6.41 -0.67 8.53
C TRP A 216 6.24 -1.92 7.66
N MET A 217 7.30 -2.40 7.03
CA MET A 217 7.28 -3.60 6.18
C MET A 217 6.83 -4.84 6.96
N LEU A 218 7.36 -5.03 8.18
CA LEU A 218 7.02 -6.19 9.02
C LEU A 218 5.55 -6.15 9.48
N THR A 219 5.07 -4.98 9.87
CA THR A 219 3.69 -4.79 10.31
C THR A 219 2.71 -4.97 9.14
N LEU A 220 3.04 -4.44 7.97
CA LEU A 220 2.25 -4.63 6.75
C LEU A 220 2.20 -6.11 6.32
N GLY A 221 3.35 -6.79 6.32
CA GLY A 221 3.41 -8.22 6.01
C GLY A 221 2.59 -9.05 6.99
N GLY A 222 2.74 -8.81 8.29
CA GLY A 222 2.05 -9.55 9.34
C GLY A 222 0.53 -9.33 9.35
N THR A 223 0.07 -8.10 9.13
CA THR A 223 -1.36 -7.78 9.04
C THR A 223 -2.00 -8.32 7.76
N ALA A 224 -1.26 -8.36 6.65
CA ALA A 224 -1.75 -8.93 5.39
C ALA A 224 -1.71 -10.46 5.35
N ALA A 225 -0.84 -11.09 6.16
CA ALA A 225 -0.72 -12.55 6.24
C ALA A 225 -1.97 -13.20 6.83
N MET A 226 -2.25 -14.44 6.39
CA MET A 226 -3.39 -15.19 6.89
C MET A 226 -3.23 -15.51 8.38
N GLN A 227 -4.33 -15.41 9.12
CA GLN A 227 -4.37 -15.73 10.55
C GLN A 227 -3.95 -17.19 10.78
N GLY A 228 -3.00 -17.43 11.69
CA GLY A 228 -2.43 -18.76 11.95
C GLY A 228 -1.51 -19.32 10.87
N GLY A 229 -1.22 -18.57 9.79
CA GLY A 229 -0.29 -18.99 8.75
C GLY A 229 1.19 -18.82 9.14
N GLU A 230 2.07 -19.59 8.50
CA GLU A 230 3.52 -19.54 8.74
C GLU A 230 4.11 -18.14 8.50
N ASP A 231 3.67 -17.43 7.46
CA ASP A 231 4.14 -16.08 7.19
C ASP A 231 3.79 -15.11 8.32
N ARG A 232 2.58 -15.17 8.88
CA ARG A 232 2.17 -14.30 9.99
C ARG A 232 3.05 -14.53 11.21
N LYS A 233 3.31 -15.80 11.53
CA LYS A 233 4.21 -16.19 12.62
C LYS A 233 5.62 -15.64 12.39
N TRP A 234 6.16 -15.79 11.18
CA TRP A 234 7.48 -15.27 10.83
C TRP A 234 7.56 -13.74 10.99
N PHE A 235 6.60 -12.99 10.43
CA PHE A 235 6.57 -11.53 10.55
C PHE A 235 6.49 -11.09 12.02
N ARG A 236 5.72 -11.82 12.84
CA ARG A 236 5.57 -11.57 14.27
C ARG A 236 6.88 -11.75 15.01
N GLU A 237 7.59 -12.85 14.76
CA GLU A 237 8.90 -13.13 15.36
C GLU A 237 9.94 -12.08 14.98
N GLN A 238 9.98 -11.66 13.71
CA GLN A 238 10.89 -10.62 13.26
C GLN A 238 10.54 -9.25 13.86
N LEU A 239 9.25 -8.91 13.99
CA LEU A 239 8.84 -7.66 14.63
C LEU A 239 9.23 -7.65 16.11
N TRP A 240 8.95 -8.74 16.84
CA TRP A 240 9.39 -8.88 18.23
C TRP A 240 10.91 -8.73 18.37
N TRP A 241 11.69 -9.35 17.47
CA TRP A 241 13.14 -9.21 17.47
C TRP A 241 13.60 -7.77 17.26
N VAL A 242 13.01 -7.05 16.29
CA VAL A 242 13.31 -5.64 16.01
C VAL A 242 13.04 -4.77 17.25
N LEU A 243 11.93 -5.00 17.94
CA LEU A 243 11.52 -4.24 19.12
C LEU A 243 12.44 -4.49 20.32
N ASN A 244 12.80 -5.74 20.58
CA ASN A 244 13.61 -6.10 21.75
C ASN A 244 15.11 -5.85 21.57
N ARG A 245 15.61 -5.86 20.33
CA ARG A 245 17.03 -5.64 20.07
C ARG A 245 17.46 -4.21 20.39
N ASN A 246 16.53 -3.25 20.34
CA ASN A 246 16.76 -1.88 20.76
C ASN A 246 16.46 -1.71 22.25
N SER A 247 17.15 -2.49 23.10
CA SER A 247 16.92 -2.63 24.56
C SER A 247 16.97 -1.34 25.39
N ALA A 248 17.28 -0.20 24.78
CA ALA A 248 17.27 1.12 25.40
C ALA A 248 15.89 1.82 25.33
N LEU A 249 14.97 1.35 24.48
CA LEU A 249 13.66 1.95 24.27
C LEU A 249 12.56 0.98 24.67
N GLU A 250 11.81 1.32 25.73
CA GLU A 250 10.52 0.69 25.99
C GLU A 250 9.53 1.16 24.93
N TRP A 251 9.29 0.32 23.92
CA TRP A 251 8.36 0.63 22.84
C TRP A 251 6.92 0.53 23.31
N ASN A 252 6.18 1.62 23.18
CA ASN A 252 4.73 1.62 23.32
C ASN A 252 4.02 1.83 21.97
N TRP A 253 2.72 1.54 21.94
CA TRP A 253 1.90 1.65 20.73
C TRP A 253 1.91 3.07 20.13
N GLU A 254 1.96 4.11 20.96
CA GLU A 254 1.96 5.50 20.47
C GLU A 254 3.27 5.84 19.74
N GLN A 255 4.41 5.38 20.27
CA GLN A 255 5.71 5.52 19.61
C GLN A 255 5.75 4.74 18.30
N MET A 256 5.20 3.53 18.27
CA MET A 256 5.04 2.74 17.03
C MET A 256 4.23 3.53 16.00
N CYS A 257 3.05 4.03 16.37
CA CYS A 257 2.22 4.85 15.49
C CYS A 257 2.97 6.10 14.98
N ARG A 258 3.77 6.75 15.84
CA ARG A 258 4.57 7.91 15.45
C ARG A 258 5.62 7.56 14.39
N VAL A 259 6.29 6.42 14.54
CA VAL A 259 7.27 5.92 13.57
C VAL A 259 6.58 5.57 12.25
N LEU A 260 5.47 4.82 12.31
CA LEU A 260 4.76 4.39 11.11
C LEU A 260 4.13 5.54 10.33
N ARG A 261 3.63 6.58 11.02
CA ARG A 261 3.15 7.82 10.38
C ARG A 261 4.24 8.55 9.59
N GLY A 262 5.51 8.33 9.92
CA GLY A 262 6.66 8.86 9.18
C GLY A 262 7.00 8.11 7.89
N VAL A 263 6.31 7.00 7.56
CA VAL A 263 6.55 6.18 6.36
C VAL A 263 5.32 6.20 5.45
N LEU A 264 4.50 5.14 5.44
CA LEU A 264 3.27 5.07 4.65
C LEU A 264 2.14 4.56 5.55
N TRP A 265 1.34 5.48 6.07
CA TRP A 265 0.30 5.18 7.05
C TRP A 265 -1.06 5.67 6.55
N LEU A 266 -2.01 4.75 6.50
CA LEU A 266 -3.44 5.04 6.27
C LEU A 266 -4.18 4.73 7.57
N GLU A 267 -4.38 5.74 8.40
CA GLU A 267 -4.80 5.57 9.79
C GLU A 267 -6.13 4.84 9.89
N ARG A 268 -7.10 5.19 9.04
CA ARG A 268 -8.46 4.65 9.13
C ARG A 268 -8.57 3.14 8.92
N GLU A 269 -7.82 2.61 7.97
CA GLU A 269 -7.92 1.19 7.57
C GLU A 269 -6.89 0.31 8.31
N PHE A 270 -5.79 0.90 8.77
CA PHE A 270 -4.63 0.16 9.23
C PHE A 270 -4.55 0.07 10.77
N LEU A 271 -5.18 0.99 11.50
CA LEU A 271 -5.04 1.09 12.96
C LEU A 271 -5.46 -0.19 13.70
N GLU A 272 -6.67 -0.70 13.47
CA GLU A 272 -7.19 -1.86 14.22
C GLU A 272 -6.38 -3.14 13.92
N GLY A 273 -6.11 -3.40 12.64
CA GLY A 273 -5.34 -4.56 12.22
C GLY A 273 -3.91 -4.54 12.75
N CYS A 274 -3.26 -3.36 12.68
CA CYS A 274 -1.90 -3.19 13.19
C CYS A 274 -1.83 -3.27 14.70
N GLN A 275 -2.80 -2.70 15.42
CA GLN A 275 -2.85 -2.77 16.87
C GLN A 275 -3.03 -4.23 17.33
N GLY A 276 -3.91 -4.99 16.68
CA GLY A 276 -4.08 -6.42 16.95
C GLY A 276 -2.80 -7.21 16.71
N PHE A 277 -2.12 -6.96 15.57
CA PHE A 277 -0.85 -7.62 15.26
C PHE A 277 0.30 -7.20 16.20
N TRP A 278 0.33 -5.93 16.63
CA TRP A 278 1.28 -5.41 17.60
C TRP A 278 1.15 -6.10 18.95
N ILE A 279 -0.08 -6.21 19.46
CA ILE A 279 -0.37 -6.92 20.72
C ILE A 279 0.08 -8.38 20.58
N GLU A 280 -0.24 -9.03 19.47
CA GLU A 280 0.19 -10.40 19.19
C GLU A 280 1.72 -10.54 19.17
N ALA A 281 2.45 -9.55 18.64
CA ALA A 281 3.91 -9.56 18.59
C ALA A 281 4.56 -9.33 19.97
N LEU A 282 3.89 -8.64 20.89
CA LEU A 282 4.37 -8.43 22.25
C LEU A 282 3.96 -9.56 23.22
N ASP A 283 2.98 -10.38 22.84
CA ASP A 283 2.51 -11.47 23.70
C ASP A 283 3.54 -12.60 23.76
N LEU A 284 4.19 -12.72 24.93
CA LEU A 284 5.40 -13.49 25.19
C LEU A 284 5.14 -14.98 25.46
N GLU A 285 3.88 -15.44 25.56
CA GLU A 285 3.57 -16.82 25.92
C GLU A 285 4.15 -17.86 24.95
N TRP A 286 4.60 -17.44 23.76
CA TRP A 286 5.13 -18.32 22.73
C TRP A 286 6.67 -18.44 22.69
N VAL A 287 7.41 -17.52 23.33
CA VAL A 287 8.89 -17.48 23.21
C VAL A 287 9.58 -18.36 24.27
N ALA A 288 8.87 -18.79 25.31
CA ALA A 288 9.41 -19.61 26.39
C ALA A 288 9.67 -21.09 26.00
N ASP A 289 9.22 -21.54 24.82
CA ASP A 289 9.31 -22.93 24.35
C ASP A 289 10.38 -23.16 23.24
N LEU A 290 11.24 -22.17 22.96
CA LEU A 290 12.39 -22.27 22.03
C LEU A 290 13.72 -22.18 22.79
#